data_AF-M9MBW3-F1
#
_entry.id   AF-M9MBW3-F1
#
_cell.length_a   1.000
_cell.length_b   1.000
_cell.length_c   1.000
_cell.angle_alpha   90.00
_cell.angle_beta   90.00
_cell.angle_gamma   90.00
#
_symmetry.space_group_name_H-M   'P 1'
#
loop_
_entity.id
_entity.type
_entity.pdbx_description
1 polymer ?
#
loop_
_entity_poly.entity_id
_entity_poly.type
_entity_poly.pdbx_seq_one_letter_code
_entity_poly.pdbx_strand_id
1 'polypeptide(L)'
;MRCPTLSSAAALLLAAATGIAADYVPFGHERPHHLARRDASTLTAKEKGTNLGHQEHSKPKAPSGSRLTSLSVGTDNHKLAVYWTRSPANEKAKQAFVMIHGRNRNGGDYWTTMNDVLASAVNASYPAADPNAIVVAPQFYSEKLNSGQYKKHELAWDDINAWQAGEAAVHPTGSKETSFDALDAFADEFTNTTKYPALEELVFVGHGGGGQLINRYGVVAKEMSTSRVQVRFIAGDPSSSAYFTEHRPTTNAAIADKASCPLYNTWRYGFDNFTGTLDGLKTPQEYFAQNVRRDVRYIVGYNDTAVSGDQYCMAILQGGVARRDRNLAWWKYINLLARTGEDVSGFPGNLTAEELPDWSSLSGGQLAHTLTVIEGATHNADEVFGSKQGRTVLFEKSQTNVQRGWRPKGWNKAGTPVVSSSASASGAAQAPTSQATTSSTQTSTSPASKIQLPASAVLAAAAFFAFIFLLA
;
A
#
# COMPACT_ATOMS: atom_id res chain seq x y z
N MET A 1 64.42 7.59 -47.08
CA MET A 1 63.64 8.86 -47.15
C MET A 1 62.27 8.62 -46.52
N ARG A 2 62.07 9.06 -45.28
CA ARG A 2 60.78 9.09 -44.60
C ARG A 2 60.75 10.28 -43.65
N CYS A 3 59.83 11.20 -43.90
CA CYS A 3 59.21 12.18 -42.99
C CYS A 3 58.26 13.06 -43.85
N PRO A 4 57.27 13.77 -43.27
CA PRO A 4 56.24 13.34 -42.33
C PRO A 4 54.83 13.83 -42.80
N THR A 5 53.74 13.34 -42.21
CA THR A 5 52.51 14.15 -42.09
C THR A 5 51.78 13.81 -40.80
N LEU A 6 51.67 14.82 -39.93
CA LEU A 6 50.73 14.87 -38.83
C LEU A 6 49.31 14.95 -39.41
N SER A 7 48.40 14.09 -38.96
CA SER A 7 46.97 14.34 -39.03
C SER A 7 46.39 14.23 -37.62
N SER A 8 45.92 15.36 -37.12
CA SER A 8 45.20 15.50 -35.86
C SER A 8 43.92 14.68 -35.87
N ALA A 9 43.81 13.72 -34.96
CA ALA A 9 42.56 13.02 -34.67
C ALA A 9 41.72 13.89 -33.71
N ALA A 10 40.72 14.58 -34.24
CA ALA A 10 39.62 15.10 -33.44
C ALA A 10 38.63 13.95 -33.20
N ALA A 11 38.71 13.31 -32.04
CA ALA A 11 37.70 12.35 -31.59
C ALA A 11 36.45 13.13 -31.17
N LEU A 12 35.44 13.18 -32.06
CA LEU A 12 34.07 13.44 -31.65
C LEU A 12 33.61 12.26 -30.78
N LEU A 13 33.55 12.46 -29.47
CA LEU A 13 32.72 11.64 -28.59
C LEU A 13 31.26 11.96 -28.90
N LEU A 14 30.64 11.19 -29.81
CA LEU A 14 29.19 11.04 -29.81
C LEU A 14 28.84 10.31 -28.50
N ALA A 15 28.37 11.06 -27.52
CA ALA A 15 27.61 10.51 -26.42
C ALA A 15 26.33 9.90 -27.02
N ALA A 16 26.34 8.59 -27.22
CA ALA A 16 25.12 7.84 -27.43
C ALA A 16 24.30 7.95 -26.15
N ALA A 17 23.37 8.90 -26.12
CA ALA A 17 22.27 8.90 -25.18
C ALA A 17 21.40 7.68 -25.48
N THR A 18 21.73 6.54 -24.90
CA THR A 18 20.78 5.44 -24.74
C THR A 18 19.73 5.92 -23.75
N GLY A 19 18.73 6.63 -24.25
CA GLY A 19 17.45 6.73 -23.57
C GLY A 19 16.92 5.31 -23.41
N ILE A 20 17.10 4.72 -22.22
CA ILE A 20 16.32 3.57 -21.81
C ILE A 20 14.90 4.12 -21.62
N ALA A 21 14.13 4.17 -22.69
CA ALA A 21 12.69 4.09 -22.57
C ALA A 21 12.46 2.71 -21.93
N ALA A 22 12.23 2.71 -20.61
CA ALA A 22 11.77 1.51 -19.94
C ALA A 22 10.48 1.10 -20.66
N ASP A 23 10.47 -0.11 -21.24
CA ASP A 23 9.36 -0.61 -22.03
C ASP A 23 8.10 -0.63 -21.16
N TYR A 24 7.31 0.44 -21.30
CA TYR A 24 5.91 0.44 -20.95
C TYR A 24 5.29 -0.83 -21.51
N VAL A 25 4.43 -1.49 -20.72
CA VAL A 25 3.79 -2.74 -21.12
C VAL A 25 2.35 -2.39 -21.55
N PRO A 26 2.11 -1.95 -22.82
CA PRO A 26 0.79 -1.57 -23.33
C PRO A 26 -0.19 -2.74 -23.30
N PHE A 27 -1.46 -2.53 -22.97
CA PHE A 27 -2.43 -3.63 -22.90
C PHE A 27 -2.59 -4.41 -24.23
N GLY A 28 -2.97 -5.70 -24.17
CA GLY A 28 -3.36 -6.49 -25.34
C GLY A 28 -4.77 -6.11 -25.80
N HIS A 29 -5.01 -5.91 -27.09
CA HIS A 29 -6.34 -5.49 -27.56
C HIS A 29 -7.37 -6.63 -27.51
N GLU A 30 -8.18 -6.74 -26.46
CA GLU A 30 -9.42 -7.54 -26.51
C GLU A 30 -10.64 -6.69 -26.90
N ARG A 31 -11.58 -7.32 -27.63
CA ARG A 31 -12.85 -6.71 -28.04
C ARG A 31 -13.75 -6.53 -26.81
N PRO A 32 -14.44 -5.38 -26.66
CA PRO A 32 -15.18 -5.00 -25.44
C PRO A 32 -16.39 -5.87 -25.05
N HIS A 33 -16.66 -6.96 -25.77
CA HIS A 33 -17.87 -7.79 -25.59
C HIS A 33 -17.61 -9.21 -25.08
N HIS A 34 -16.37 -9.60 -24.80
CA HIS A 34 -16.08 -10.81 -24.05
C HIS A 34 -15.70 -10.43 -22.61
N LEU A 35 -16.45 -11.00 -21.66
CA LEU A 35 -16.30 -10.86 -20.21
C LEU A 35 -14.84 -10.65 -19.80
N ALA A 36 -14.43 -9.40 -19.58
CA ALA A 36 -13.09 -9.14 -19.06
C ALA A 36 -12.93 -9.91 -17.75
N ARG A 37 -11.86 -10.71 -17.63
CA ARG A 37 -11.60 -11.49 -16.41
C ARG A 37 -11.59 -10.55 -15.20
N ARG A 38 -12.05 -11.07 -14.04
CA ARG A 38 -12.11 -10.32 -12.76
C ARG A 38 -10.79 -9.62 -12.43
N ASP A 39 -9.64 -10.19 -12.75
CA ASP A 39 -8.33 -9.57 -12.53
C ASP A 39 -7.60 -9.20 -13.83
N ALA A 40 -7.56 -7.91 -14.13
CA ALA A 40 -6.91 -7.35 -15.32
C ALA A 40 -5.39 -7.58 -15.35
N SER A 41 -4.72 -7.61 -14.19
CA SER A 41 -3.27 -7.88 -14.12
C SER A 41 -2.98 -9.31 -14.57
N THR A 42 -3.79 -10.24 -14.06
CA THR A 42 -3.71 -11.66 -14.38
C THR A 42 -4.04 -11.92 -15.85
N LEU A 43 -5.08 -11.29 -16.38
CA LEU A 43 -5.36 -11.35 -17.82
C LEU A 43 -4.16 -10.86 -18.65
N THR A 44 -3.66 -9.66 -18.35
CA THR A 44 -2.57 -9.02 -19.12
C THR A 44 -1.27 -9.83 -19.05
N ALA A 45 -0.93 -10.36 -17.88
CA ALA A 45 0.27 -11.17 -17.70
C ALA A 45 0.22 -12.46 -18.53
N LYS A 46 -0.95 -13.09 -18.63
CA LYS A 46 -1.16 -14.28 -19.46
C LYS A 46 -1.05 -13.97 -20.95
N GLU A 47 -1.72 -12.92 -21.42
CA GLU A 47 -1.67 -12.49 -22.83
C GLU A 47 -0.26 -12.17 -23.30
N LYS A 48 0.55 -11.56 -22.43
CA LYS A 48 1.91 -11.13 -22.74
C LYS A 48 2.99 -12.15 -22.41
N GLY A 49 2.64 -13.27 -21.79
CA GLY A 49 3.62 -14.21 -21.25
C GLY A 49 4.57 -13.58 -20.22
N THR A 50 4.10 -12.60 -19.44
CA THR A 50 4.95 -11.89 -18.47
C THR A 50 5.33 -12.82 -17.31
N ASN A 51 6.64 -12.98 -17.06
CA ASN A 51 7.10 -13.73 -15.89
C ASN A 51 7.16 -12.81 -14.65
N LEU A 52 6.07 -12.79 -13.87
CA LEU A 52 5.92 -11.89 -12.70
C LEU A 52 6.50 -12.44 -11.38
N GLY A 53 7.44 -13.38 -11.44
CA GLY A 53 8.15 -13.84 -10.24
C GLY A 53 9.29 -14.80 -10.56
N HIS A 54 10.09 -15.14 -9.55
CA HIS A 54 11.17 -16.11 -9.69
C HIS A 54 10.64 -17.54 -9.55
N GLN A 55 11.22 -18.47 -10.32
CA GLN A 55 10.94 -19.92 -10.29
C GLN A 55 11.92 -20.69 -9.40
N GLU A 56 12.51 -20.04 -8.41
CA GLU A 56 13.42 -20.73 -7.49
C GLU A 56 12.70 -21.01 -6.19
N HIS A 57 12.00 -22.14 -6.16
CA HIS A 57 11.34 -22.62 -4.96
C HIS A 57 11.92 -24.02 -4.69
N SER A 58 12.82 -24.08 -3.72
CA SER A 58 13.22 -25.35 -3.12
C SER A 58 12.05 -25.90 -2.28
N LYS A 59 12.13 -27.17 -1.89
CA LYS A 59 11.11 -27.78 -1.02
C LYS A 59 10.87 -26.90 0.22
N PRO A 60 9.62 -26.53 0.54
CA PRO A 60 9.33 -25.67 1.67
C PRO A 60 9.97 -26.18 2.97
N LYS A 61 10.87 -25.39 3.54
CA LYS A 61 11.52 -25.65 4.83
C LYS A 61 11.05 -24.59 5.82
N ALA A 62 10.61 -25.03 7.00
CA ALA A 62 10.26 -24.13 8.08
C ALA A 62 11.52 -23.41 8.61
N PRO A 63 11.54 -22.06 8.65
CA PRO A 63 12.57 -21.30 9.35
C PRO A 63 12.76 -21.75 10.81
N SER A 64 13.92 -21.44 11.39
CA SER A 64 14.16 -21.64 12.82
C SER A 64 13.08 -20.93 13.64
N GLY A 65 12.59 -21.54 14.72
CA GLY A 65 11.50 -20.98 15.53
C GLY A 65 10.09 -21.15 14.95
N SER A 66 9.93 -21.58 13.69
CA SER A 66 8.63 -21.85 13.06
C SER A 66 8.40 -23.35 12.81
N ARG A 67 7.16 -23.74 12.51
CA ARG A 67 6.78 -25.03 11.91
C ARG A 67 5.95 -24.77 10.66
N LEU A 68 6.06 -25.63 9.65
CA LEU A 68 5.14 -25.62 8.51
C LEU A 68 3.92 -26.47 8.85
N THR A 69 2.74 -25.86 8.88
CA THR A 69 1.46 -26.50 9.19
C THR A 69 0.39 -26.07 8.18
N SER A 70 -0.86 -26.42 8.43
CA SER A 70 -1.97 -26.18 7.53
C SER A 70 -3.15 -25.56 8.29
N LEU A 71 -3.72 -24.48 7.78
CA LEU A 71 -4.94 -23.84 8.28
C LEU A 71 -6.13 -24.27 7.41
N SER A 72 -7.28 -24.60 8.01
CA SER A 72 -8.51 -24.87 7.25
C SER A 72 -9.03 -23.58 6.61
N VAL A 73 -9.44 -23.64 5.34
CA VAL A 73 -10.08 -22.51 4.66
C VAL A 73 -11.40 -22.97 4.06
N GLY A 74 -12.47 -22.21 4.31
CA GLY A 74 -13.81 -22.55 3.82
C GLY A 74 -14.45 -23.73 4.55
N THR A 75 -15.47 -24.32 3.92
CA THR A 75 -16.24 -25.46 4.45
C THR A 75 -15.74 -26.82 3.96
N ASP A 76 -14.83 -26.82 2.99
CA ASP A 76 -14.25 -28.03 2.42
C ASP A 76 -13.02 -28.49 3.24
N ASN A 77 -12.46 -29.65 2.87
CA ASN A 77 -11.20 -30.13 3.43
C ASN A 77 -9.96 -29.36 2.91
N HIS A 78 -10.16 -28.22 2.25
CA HIS A 78 -9.09 -27.39 1.70
C HIS A 78 -8.30 -26.68 2.81
N LYS A 79 -7.01 -26.54 2.56
CA LYS A 79 -6.03 -26.05 3.53
C LYS A 79 -5.14 -24.97 2.92
N LEU A 80 -4.72 -24.02 3.72
CA LEU A 80 -3.63 -23.12 3.41
C LEU A 80 -2.37 -23.60 4.10
N ALA A 81 -1.24 -23.67 3.40
CA ALA A 81 0.04 -23.92 4.05
C ALA A 81 0.50 -22.66 4.81
N VAL A 82 0.97 -22.84 6.04
CA VAL A 82 1.29 -21.72 6.94
C VAL A 82 2.57 -22.02 7.72
N TYR A 83 3.52 -21.10 7.68
CA TYR A 83 4.62 -21.06 8.65
C TYR A 83 4.07 -20.46 9.95
N TRP A 84 4.12 -21.22 11.03
CA TRP A 84 3.54 -20.84 12.32
C TRP A 84 4.63 -20.86 13.39
N THR A 85 4.62 -19.93 14.35
CA THR A 85 5.45 -20.02 15.58
C THR A 85 5.43 -21.44 16.13
N ARG A 86 6.60 -22.09 16.28
CA ARG A 86 6.71 -23.55 16.50
C ARG A 86 5.98 -24.05 17.73
N SER A 87 6.05 -23.30 18.83
CA SER A 87 5.43 -23.63 20.12
C SER A 87 4.81 -22.36 20.71
N PRO A 88 3.63 -21.92 20.21
CA PRO A 88 3.03 -20.67 20.62
C PRO A 88 2.43 -20.79 22.03
N ALA A 89 2.65 -19.77 22.86
CA ALA A 89 2.05 -19.68 24.20
C ALA A 89 0.62 -19.11 24.09
N ASN A 90 -0.30 -19.86 23.49
CA ASN A 90 -1.65 -19.38 23.11
C ASN A 90 -2.40 -18.68 24.27
N GLU A 91 -2.28 -19.19 25.49
CA GLU A 91 -2.95 -18.63 26.68
C GLU A 91 -2.41 -17.25 27.10
N LYS A 92 -1.19 -16.90 26.67
CA LYS A 92 -0.47 -15.68 27.07
C LYS A 92 -0.33 -14.67 25.94
N ALA A 93 -0.45 -15.12 24.69
CA ALA A 93 -0.30 -14.26 23.52
C ALA A 93 -1.37 -13.17 23.49
N LYS A 94 -0.94 -11.92 23.47
CA LYS A 94 -1.77 -10.72 23.32
C LYS A 94 -1.84 -10.24 21.88
N GLN A 95 -0.83 -10.56 21.08
CA GLN A 95 -0.72 -10.16 19.68
C GLN A 95 -0.56 -11.38 18.77
N ALA A 96 -1.22 -11.35 17.62
CA ALA A 96 -1.02 -12.28 16.53
C ALA A 96 -0.73 -11.51 15.23
N PHE A 97 0.35 -11.85 14.54
CA PHE A 97 0.77 -11.25 13.29
C PHE A 97 0.62 -12.24 12.14
N VAL A 98 -0.17 -11.90 11.14
CA VAL A 98 -0.30 -12.63 9.87
C VAL A 98 0.52 -11.90 8.82
N MET A 99 1.77 -12.33 8.60
CA MET A 99 2.73 -11.69 7.71
C MET A 99 2.68 -12.28 6.30
N ILE A 100 2.27 -11.48 5.33
CA ILE A 100 2.07 -11.87 3.93
C ILE A 100 3.31 -11.55 3.10
N HIS A 101 3.83 -12.56 2.42
CA HIS A 101 5.00 -12.44 1.54
C HIS A 101 4.76 -11.58 0.29
N GLY A 102 5.85 -11.16 -0.34
CA GLY A 102 5.83 -10.47 -1.63
C GLY A 102 5.50 -11.39 -2.81
N ARG A 103 5.69 -10.88 -4.04
CA ARG A 103 5.43 -11.61 -5.29
C ARG A 103 6.20 -12.92 -5.43
N ASN A 104 7.32 -13.06 -4.72
CA ASN A 104 8.22 -14.21 -4.84
C ASN A 104 7.77 -15.42 -4.01
N ARG A 105 6.64 -15.36 -3.31
CA ARG A 105 6.06 -16.53 -2.62
C ARG A 105 7.05 -17.17 -1.63
N ASN A 106 7.75 -16.33 -0.88
CA ASN A 106 8.74 -16.73 0.10
C ASN A 106 8.23 -16.51 1.53
N GLY A 107 7.14 -17.21 1.88
CA GLY A 107 6.49 -17.09 3.20
C GLY A 107 7.42 -17.37 4.37
N GLY A 108 8.38 -18.28 4.20
CA GLY A 108 9.39 -18.56 5.23
C GLY A 108 10.30 -17.36 5.52
N ASP A 109 10.74 -16.64 4.50
CA ASP A 109 11.57 -15.44 4.67
C ASP A 109 10.77 -14.35 5.38
N TYR A 110 9.52 -14.16 4.99
CA TYR A 110 8.64 -13.17 5.62
C TYR A 110 8.25 -13.51 7.06
N TRP A 111 8.13 -14.81 7.39
CA TRP A 111 8.02 -15.25 8.77
C TRP A 111 9.27 -14.85 9.56
N THR A 112 10.46 -15.05 8.97
CA THR A 112 11.76 -14.70 9.58
C THR A 112 11.86 -13.20 9.82
N THR A 113 11.57 -12.37 8.80
CA THR A 113 11.51 -10.90 8.93
C THR A 113 10.64 -10.46 10.10
N MET A 114 9.38 -10.92 10.18
CA MET A 114 8.48 -10.51 11.25
C MET A 114 8.95 -11.01 12.62
N ASN A 115 9.46 -12.24 12.70
CA ASN A 115 10.00 -12.82 13.93
C ASN A 115 11.24 -12.05 14.42
N ASP A 116 12.13 -11.65 13.53
CA ASP A 116 13.36 -10.92 13.88
C ASP A 116 13.05 -9.49 14.33
N VAL A 117 12.08 -8.82 13.69
CA VAL A 117 11.59 -7.50 14.13
C VAL A 117 10.96 -7.60 15.51
N LEU A 118 10.11 -8.61 15.77
CA LEU A 118 9.52 -8.87 17.07
C LEU A 118 10.60 -9.13 18.14
N ALA A 119 11.52 -10.05 17.88
CA ALA A 119 12.60 -10.39 18.80
C ALA A 119 13.49 -9.16 19.10
N SER A 120 13.79 -8.35 18.09
CA SER A 120 14.55 -7.10 18.26
C SER A 120 13.78 -6.07 19.09
N ALA A 121 12.46 -5.97 18.95
CA ALA A 121 11.62 -5.08 19.76
C ALA A 121 11.55 -5.54 21.22
N VAL A 122 11.37 -6.84 21.46
CA VAL A 122 11.36 -7.46 22.79
C VAL A 122 12.71 -7.30 23.48
N ASN A 123 13.82 -7.56 22.79
CA ASN A 123 15.16 -7.36 23.34
C ASN A 123 15.45 -5.90 23.69
N ALA A 124 14.87 -4.97 22.92
CA ALA A 124 14.93 -3.53 23.22
C ALA A 124 13.93 -3.10 24.32
N SER A 125 13.22 -4.04 24.95
CA SER A 125 12.16 -3.77 25.94
C SER A 125 11.09 -2.81 25.43
N TYR A 126 10.73 -2.90 24.14
CA TYR A 126 9.71 -2.05 23.54
C TYR A 126 8.33 -2.38 24.15
N PRO A 127 7.69 -1.46 24.92
CA PRO A 127 6.56 -1.83 25.78
C PRO A 127 5.34 -2.44 25.07
N ALA A 128 5.10 -2.03 23.82
CA ALA A 128 3.95 -2.52 23.06
C ALA A 128 4.20 -3.82 22.28
N ALA A 129 5.43 -4.36 22.32
CA ALA A 129 5.75 -5.65 21.69
C ALA A 129 5.54 -6.78 22.69
N ASP A 130 4.58 -7.67 22.41
CA ASP A 130 4.33 -8.82 23.27
C ASP A 130 5.40 -9.92 23.05
N PRO A 131 6.18 -10.31 24.08
CA PRO A 131 7.16 -11.39 23.97
C PRO A 131 6.53 -12.76 23.67
N ASN A 132 5.21 -12.92 23.87
CA ASN A 132 4.46 -14.13 23.53
C ASN A 132 3.72 -14.03 22.21
N ALA A 133 3.93 -12.97 21.42
CA ALA A 133 3.20 -12.75 20.19
C ALA A 133 3.37 -13.93 19.22
N ILE A 134 2.28 -14.29 18.55
CA ILE A 134 2.26 -15.38 17.59
C ILE A 134 2.52 -14.79 16.20
N VAL A 135 3.53 -15.30 15.50
CA VAL A 135 3.81 -14.93 14.11
C VAL A 135 3.41 -16.08 13.22
N VAL A 136 2.59 -15.79 12.22
CA VAL A 136 2.25 -16.72 11.15
C VAL A 136 2.52 -16.07 9.80
N ALA A 137 2.93 -16.87 8.82
CA ALA A 137 3.09 -16.43 7.44
C ALA A 137 2.46 -17.47 6.51
N PRO A 138 1.30 -17.16 5.90
CA PRO A 138 0.72 -18.05 4.90
C PRO A 138 1.61 -18.13 3.67
N GLN A 139 1.58 -19.29 3.03
CA GLN A 139 2.27 -19.57 1.78
C GLN A 139 1.23 -19.67 0.66
N PHE A 140 1.04 -18.57 -0.07
CA PHE A 140 0.16 -18.52 -1.24
C PHE A 140 0.87 -19.13 -2.45
N TYR A 141 0.76 -20.45 -2.61
CA TYR A 141 1.39 -21.17 -3.71
C TYR A 141 0.84 -20.77 -5.07
N SER A 142 1.69 -20.81 -6.09
CA SER A 142 1.30 -20.86 -7.50
C SER A 142 1.20 -22.31 -7.94
N GLU A 143 0.11 -22.71 -8.59
CA GLU A 143 -0.07 -24.07 -9.12
C GLU A 143 1.08 -24.44 -10.07
N LYS A 144 1.51 -23.49 -10.90
CA LYS A 144 2.59 -23.68 -11.86
C LYS A 144 3.98 -23.57 -11.23
N LEU A 145 4.26 -22.48 -10.50
CA LEU A 145 5.62 -22.17 -10.05
C LEU A 145 6.00 -22.92 -8.77
N ASN A 146 5.03 -23.40 -8.00
CA ASN A 146 5.24 -24.22 -6.81
C ASN A 146 4.74 -25.66 -7.02
N SER A 147 4.66 -26.12 -8.28
CA SER A 147 4.27 -27.50 -8.60
C SER A 147 5.14 -28.51 -7.83
N GLY A 148 4.48 -29.48 -7.20
CA GLY A 148 5.13 -30.48 -6.35
C GLY A 148 5.48 -30.02 -4.92
N GLN A 149 5.20 -28.77 -4.55
CA GLN A 149 5.47 -28.26 -3.19
C GLN A 149 4.26 -28.29 -2.26
N TYR A 150 3.07 -28.09 -2.82
CA TYR A 150 1.81 -28.13 -2.09
C TYR A 150 1.25 -29.56 -2.05
N LYS A 151 0.51 -29.87 -0.99
CA LYS A 151 -0.14 -31.18 -0.80
C LYS A 151 -1.49 -31.24 -1.52
N LYS A 152 -2.05 -32.46 -1.62
CA LYS A 152 -3.33 -32.77 -2.28
C LYS A 152 -4.50 -31.85 -1.92
N HIS A 153 -4.56 -31.34 -0.70
CA HIS A 153 -5.66 -30.47 -0.22
C HIS A 153 -5.20 -29.04 0.06
N GLU A 154 -3.95 -28.69 -0.28
CA GLU A 154 -3.44 -27.34 -0.05
C GLU A 154 -3.78 -26.43 -1.24
N LEU A 155 -4.25 -25.22 -0.94
CA LEU A 155 -4.64 -24.23 -1.92
C LEU A 155 -3.43 -23.76 -2.73
N ALA A 156 -3.59 -23.69 -4.05
CA ALA A 156 -2.67 -23.00 -4.93
C ALA A 156 -3.45 -22.19 -5.97
N TRP A 157 -2.97 -20.99 -6.26
CA TRP A 157 -3.59 -20.04 -7.17
C TRP A 157 -3.05 -20.18 -8.58
N ASP A 158 -3.85 -19.73 -9.56
CA ASP A 158 -3.35 -19.60 -10.93
C ASP A 158 -2.09 -18.73 -10.92
N ASP A 159 -1.12 -19.14 -11.74
CA ASP A 159 0.15 -18.42 -11.84
C ASP A 159 -0.08 -17.00 -12.36
N ILE A 160 0.80 -16.06 -11.97
CA ILE A 160 0.82 -14.59 -12.15
C ILE A 160 0.35 -13.75 -10.95
N ASN A 161 0.40 -14.32 -9.74
CA ASN A 161 0.04 -13.66 -8.48
C ASN A 161 -1.45 -13.29 -8.38
N ALA A 162 -2.33 -14.16 -8.89
CA ALA A 162 -3.79 -14.03 -8.76
C ALA A 162 -4.23 -13.87 -7.28
N TRP A 163 -3.51 -14.51 -6.35
CA TRP A 163 -3.71 -14.34 -4.91
C TRP A 163 -3.58 -12.89 -4.43
N GLN A 164 -2.82 -12.01 -5.10
CA GLN A 164 -2.70 -10.60 -4.70
C GLN A 164 -4.00 -9.80 -4.92
N ALA A 165 -4.88 -10.28 -5.80
CA ALA A 165 -6.17 -9.69 -6.11
C ALA A 165 -7.34 -10.36 -5.39
N GLY A 166 -7.10 -11.31 -4.47
CA GLY A 166 -8.24 -12.02 -3.88
C GLY A 166 -8.94 -12.93 -4.88
N GLU A 167 -8.23 -13.48 -5.87
CA GLU A 167 -8.80 -14.49 -6.79
C GLU A 167 -8.96 -15.83 -6.08
N ALA A 168 -9.83 -16.68 -6.64
CA ALA A 168 -9.98 -18.06 -6.21
C ALA A 168 -8.72 -18.89 -6.50
N ALA A 169 -8.40 -19.82 -5.61
CA ALA A 169 -7.44 -20.87 -5.87
C ALA A 169 -7.94 -21.79 -6.99
N VAL A 170 -7.02 -22.40 -7.73
CA VAL A 170 -7.32 -23.37 -8.80
C VAL A 170 -7.00 -24.81 -8.41
N HIS A 171 -6.20 -24.98 -7.35
CA HIS A 171 -5.91 -26.26 -6.73
C HIS A 171 -6.45 -26.32 -5.30
N PRO A 172 -7.06 -27.44 -4.87
CA PRO A 172 -7.47 -28.58 -5.69
C PRO A 172 -8.45 -28.20 -6.81
N THR A 173 -8.52 -28.98 -7.89
CA THR A 173 -9.42 -28.67 -9.01
C THR A 173 -10.86 -28.48 -8.51
N GLY A 174 -11.48 -27.35 -8.87
CA GLY A 174 -12.82 -26.99 -8.43
C GLY A 174 -12.88 -26.16 -7.14
N SER A 175 -11.73 -25.79 -6.57
CA SER A 175 -11.64 -24.82 -5.47
C SER A 175 -12.31 -23.51 -5.83
N LYS A 176 -12.90 -22.89 -4.81
CA LYS A 176 -13.59 -21.59 -4.91
C LYS A 176 -13.07 -20.58 -3.91
N GLU A 177 -12.26 -21.04 -2.96
CA GLU A 177 -11.69 -20.26 -1.88
C GLU A 177 -10.73 -19.22 -2.45
N THR A 178 -11.00 -17.98 -2.11
CA THR A 178 -10.14 -16.85 -2.46
C THR A 178 -9.02 -16.68 -1.44
N SER A 179 -8.00 -15.89 -1.80
CA SER A 179 -7.03 -15.46 -0.79
C SER A 179 -7.64 -14.53 0.27
N PHE A 180 -8.83 -13.94 0.04
CA PHE A 180 -9.59 -13.25 1.09
C PHE A 180 -10.21 -14.23 2.07
N ASP A 181 -10.76 -15.35 1.59
CA ASP A 181 -11.32 -16.40 2.45
C ASP A 181 -10.21 -17.04 3.31
N ALA A 182 -9.00 -17.14 2.76
CA ALA A 182 -7.81 -17.55 3.51
C ALA A 182 -7.46 -16.58 4.64
N LEU A 183 -7.65 -15.26 4.46
CA LEU A 183 -7.45 -14.26 5.51
C LEU A 183 -8.60 -14.26 6.53
N ASP A 184 -9.84 -14.48 6.08
CA ASP A 184 -10.99 -14.67 6.96
C ASP A 184 -10.79 -15.88 7.89
N ALA A 185 -10.19 -16.96 7.39
CA ALA A 185 -9.86 -18.14 8.21
C ALA A 185 -8.85 -17.83 9.33
N PHE A 186 -7.91 -16.91 9.12
CA PHE A 186 -7.02 -16.46 10.20
C PHE A 186 -7.77 -15.63 11.24
N ALA A 187 -8.71 -14.79 10.79
CA ALA A 187 -9.55 -14.04 11.70
C ALA A 187 -10.41 -14.99 12.55
N ASP A 188 -11.05 -15.98 11.96
CA ASP A 188 -11.87 -16.96 12.68
C ASP A 188 -11.04 -17.79 13.69
N GLU A 189 -9.80 -18.15 13.31
CA GLU A 189 -8.86 -18.85 14.18
C GLU A 189 -8.42 -17.99 15.37
N PHE A 190 -7.93 -16.78 15.14
CA PHE A 190 -7.38 -15.93 16.21
C PHE A 190 -8.44 -15.24 17.06
N THR A 191 -9.66 -15.05 16.55
CA THR A 191 -10.79 -14.51 17.35
C THR A 191 -11.44 -15.58 18.24
N ASN A 192 -11.02 -16.84 18.17
CA ASN A 192 -11.46 -17.89 19.09
C ASN A 192 -10.89 -17.67 20.51
N THR A 193 -11.71 -17.06 21.36
CA THR A 193 -11.30 -16.68 22.73
C THR A 193 -11.09 -17.85 23.67
N THR A 194 -11.59 -19.05 23.34
CA THR A 194 -11.29 -20.27 24.11
C THR A 194 -9.87 -20.75 23.84
N LYS A 195 -9.41 -20.61 22.59
CA LYS A 195 -8.06 -20.99 22.17
C LYS A 195 -7.02 -19.92 22.50
N TYR A 196 -7.40 -18.65 22.38
CA TYR A 196 -6.54 -17.47 22.60
C TYR A 196 -7.18 -16.51 23.63
N PRO A 197 -7.25 -16.88 24.91
CA PRO A 197 -8.01 -16.12 25.92
C PRO A 197 -7.45 -14.71 26.22
N ALA A 198 -6.14 -14.50 26.02
CA ALA A 198 -5.45 -13.25 26.27
C ALA A 198 -5.27 -12.37 25.01
N LEU A 199 -5.70 -12.83 23.83
CA LEU A 199 -5.47 -12.09 22.59
C LEU A 199 -6.25 -10.78 22.60
N GLU A 200 -5.56 -9.70 22.27
CA GLU A 200 -6.12 -8.34 22.18
C GLU A 200 -6.03 -7.78 20.75
N GLU A 201 -5.02 -8.19 19.97
CA GLU A 201 -4.76 -7.65 18.64
C GLU A 201 -4.45 -8.76 17.63
N LEU A 202 -5.16 -8.72 16.49
CA LEU A 202 -4.84 -9.46 15.29
C LEU A 202 -4.37 -8.47 14.22
N VAL A 203 -3.14 -8.64 13.73
CA VAL A 203 -2.51 -7.71 12.80
C VAL A 203 -2.18 -8.43 11.49
N PHE A 204 -2.86 -8.05 10.42
CA PHE A 204 -2.51 -8.46 9.08
C PHE A 204 -1.44 -7.52 8.52
N VAL A 205 -0.28 -8.05 8.16
CA VAL A 205 0.87 -7.28 7.67
C VAL A 205 1.27 -7.80 6.31
N GLY A 206 1.50 -6.95 5.33
CA GLY A 206 2.04 -7.37 4.05
C GLY A 206 2.99 -6.34 3.47
N HIS A 207 4.02 -6.80 2.74
CA HIS A 207 4.90 -5.92 1.99
C HIS A 207 4.99 -6.31 0.51
N GLY A 208 5.07 -5.30 -0.37
CA GLY A 208 5.05 -5.46 -1.83
C GLY A 208 3.80 -6.20 -2.31
N GLY A 209 3.97 -7.45 -2.76
CA GLY A 209 2.85 -8.32 -3.13
C GLY A 209 1.84 -8.55 -1.99
N GLY A 210 2.33 -8.76 -0.78
CA GLY A 210 1.49 -8.91 0.41
C GLY A 210 0.82 -7.60 0.78
N GLY A 211 1.51 -6.47 0.60
CA GLY A 211 0.93 -5.14 0.82
C GLY A 211 -0.23 -4.87 -0.14
N GLN A 212 -0.12 -5.33 -1.39
CA GLN A 212 -1.21 -5.26 -2.38
C GLN A 212 -2.43 -6.07 -1.94
N LEU A 213 -2.23 -7.28 -1.40
CA LEU A 213 -3.32 -8.10 -0.87
C LEU A 213 -3.96 -7.43 0.36
N ILE A 214 -3.16 -7.02 1.34
CA ILE A 214 -3.67 -6.44 2.59
C ILE A 214 -4.38 -5.11 2.38
N ASN A 215 -3.92 -4.26 1.47
CA ASN A 215 -4.64 -3.03 1.15
C ASN A 215 -6.04 -3.33 0.58
N ARG A 216 -6.15 -4.29 -0.34
CA ARG A 216 -7.44 -4.69 -0.93
C ARG A 216 -8.33 -5.39 0.09
N TYR A 217 -7.76 -6.29 0.88
CA TYR A 217 -8.50 -7.01 1.90
C TYR A 217 -9.02 -6.06 2.98
N GLY A 218 -8.24 -5.09 3.46
CA GLY A 218 -8.71 -4.06 4.38
C GLY A 218 -9.90 -3.25 3.84
N VAL A 219 -10.02 -3.14 2.52
CA VAL A 219 -11.18 -2.51 1.86
C VAL A 219 -12.40 -3.43 1.88
N VAL A 220 -12.27 -4.71 1.52
CA VAL A 220 -13.42 -5.61 1.27
C VAL A 220 -13.73 -6.61 2.38
N ALA A 221 -12.87 -6.69 3.39
CA ALA A 221 -12.98 -7.54 4.57
C ALA A 221 -14.37 -7.43 5.23
N LYS A 222 -14.82 -8.56 5.81
CA LYS A 222 -15.93 -8.57 6.77
C LYS A 222 -15.52 -7.82 8.04
N GLU A 223 -16.50 -7.43 8.86
CA GLU A 223 -16.18 -6.96 10.21
C GLU A 223 -15.65 -8.13 11.05
N MET A 224 -14.49 -7.94 11.66
CA MET A 224 -13.77 -9.00 12.39
C MET A 224 -13.38 -8.55 13.80
N SER A 225 -13.42 -7.25 14.07
CA SER A 225 -13.11 -6.74 15.40
C SER A 225 -14.24 -7.11 16.34
N THR A 226 -13.87 -7.52 17.54
CA THR A 226 -14.79 -7.82 18.64
C THR A 226 -14.49 -6.90 19.82
N SER A 227 -15.29 -6.96 20.88
CA SER A 227 -14.97 -6.26 22.12
C SER A 227 -13.66 -6.72 22.77
N ARG A 228 -13.13 -7.89 22.38
CA ARG A 228 -11.89 -8.46 22.93
C ARG A 228 -10.69 -8.32 22.00
N VAL A 229 -10.87 -8.61 20.71
CA VAL A 229 -9.80 -8.62 19.71
C VAL A 229 -10.04 -7.50 18.70
N GLN A 230 -9.08 -6.58 18.60
CA GLN A 230 -9.07 -5.53 17.58
C GLN A 230 -8.27 -6.01 16.36
N VAL A 231 -8.77 -5.72 15.16
CA VAL A 231 -8.11 -6.10 13.91
C VAL A 231 -7.49 -4.90 13.22
N ARG A 232 -6.24 -5.05 12.78
CA ARG A 232 -5.48 -4.01 12.07
C ARG A 232 -4.93 -4.54 10.74
N PHE A 233 -4.89 -3.66 9.75
CA PHE A 233 -4.32 -3.94 8.43
C PHE A 233 -3.10 -3.05 8.17
N ILE A 234 -1.96 -3.64 7.83
CA ILE A 234 -0.71 -2.93 7.55
C ILE A 234 -0.27 -3.24 6.12
N ALA A 235 -0.29 -2.22 5.27
CA ALA A 235 0.11 -2.32 3.86
C ALA A 235 1.45 -1.60 3.64
N GLY A 236 2.51 -2.40 3.44
CA GLY A 236 3.86 -1.95 3.12
C GLY A 236 4.13 -1.93 1.62
N ASP A 237 4.48 -0.79 1.06
CA ASP A 237 4.92 -0.62 -0.34
C ASP A 237 4.12 -1.41 -1.42
N PRO A 238 2.76 -1.43 -1.40
CA PRO A 238 2.00 -2.04 -2.49
C PRO A 238 2.33 -1.36 -3.83
N SER A 239 2.50 -2.12 -4.90
CA SER A 239 2.65 -1.55 -6.24
C SER A 239 1.33 -1.09 -6.87
N SER A 240 0.18 -1.47 -6.33
CA SER A 240 -1.12 -0.99 -6.80
C SER A 240 -2.20 -1.12 -5.72
N SER A 241 -3.18 -0.22 -5.80
CA SER A 241 -4.35 -0.14 -4.92
C SER A 241 -5.63 -0.25 -5.72
N ALA A 242 -6.74 -0.62 -5.08
CA ALA A 242 -8.07 -0.63 -5.67
C ALA A 242 -8.74 0.75 -5.47
N TYR A 243 -8.73 1.59 -6.49
CA TYR A 243 -9.34 2.93 -6.43
C TYR A 243 -10.87 2.83 -6.43
N PHE A 244 -11.50 3.48 -5.44
CA PHE A 244 -12.95 3.51 -5.28
C PHE A 244 -13.71 4.25 -6.39
N THR A 245 -13.02 5.07 -7.19
CA THR A 245 -13.59 5.87 -8.28
C THR A 245 -12.73 5.68 -9.53
N GLU A 246 -13.23 6.17 -10.67
CA GLU A 246 -12.53 6.17 -11.95
C GLU A 246 -11.41 7.22 -12.07
N HIS A 247 -11.17 8.01 -11.04
CA HIS A 247 -10.10 9.02 -11.06
C HIS A 247 -8.73 8.37 -10.85
N ARG A 248 -7.71 8.87 -11.54
CA ARG A 248 -6.33 8.38 -11.43
C ARG A 248 -5.37 9.55 -11.31
N PRO A 249 -4.42 9.53 -10.35
CA PRO A 249 -3.47 10.61 -10.11
C PRO A 249 -2.30 10.60 -11.11
N THR A 250 -2.62 10.53 -12.40
CA THR A 250 -1.66 10.43 -13.49
C THR A 250 -1.00 11.78 -13.75
N THR A 251 0.31 11.87 -13.54
CA THR A 251 1.06 13.13 -13.70
C THR A 251 1.68 13.30 -15.09
N ASN A 252 1.75 12.24 -15.90
CA ASN A 252 2.33 12.29 -17.23
C ASN A 252 1.62 11.31 -18.19
N ALA A 253 0.77 11.85 -19.06
CA ALA A 253 0.02 11.10 -20.06
C ALA A 253 0.93 10.41 -21.10
N ALA A 254 2.19 10.84 -21.27
CA ALA A 254 3.15 10.17 -22.14
C ALA A 254 3.67 8.85 -21.55
N ILE A 255 3.51 8.62 -20.24
CA ILE A 255 3.91 7.36 -19.58
C ILE A 255 2.72 6.38 -19.54
N ALA A 256 1.53 6.87 -19.17
CA ALA A 256 0.30 6.09 -19.23
C ALA A 256 -0.89 7.04 -19.38
N ASP A 257 -1.87 6.64 -20.18
CA ASP A 257 -3.09 7.41 -20.44
C ASP A 257 -4.33 6.52 -20.34
N LYS A 258 -5.42 7.05 -19.78
CA LYS A 258 -6.67 6.31 -19.57
C LYS A 258 -7.28 5.83 -20.89
N ALA A 259 -7.22 6.61 -21.97
CA ALA A 259 -7.80 6.24 -23.26
C ALA A 259 -7.09 5.04 -23.89
N SER A 260 -5.80 4.84 -23.58
CA SER A 260 -5.02 3.68 -24.03
C SER A 260 -4.97 2.53 -23.02
N CYS A 261 -5.65 2.67 -21.88
CA CYS A 261 -5.60 1.72 -20.76
C CYS A 261 -7.01 1.34 -20.28
N PRO A 262 -7.83 0.65 -21.08
CA PRO A 262 -9.26 0.48 -20.82
C PRO A 262 -9.57 -0.32 -19.54
N LEU A 263 -8.68 -1.20 -19.09
CA LEU A 263 -8.87 -1.99 -17.86
C LEU A 263 -8.37 -1.29 -16.59
N TYR A 264 -8.05 0.01 -16.64
CA TYR A 264 -7.52 0.74 -15.50
C TYR A 264 -8.44 0.72 -14.26
N ASN A 265 -9.74 0.50 -14.47
CA ASN A 265 -10.76 0.42 -13.42
C ASN A 265 -11.31 -0.99 -13.18
N THR A 266 -10.91 -1.97 -14.00
CA THR A 266 -11.15 -3.39 -13.70
C THR A 266 -10.42 -3.75 -12.42
N TRP A 267 -11.06 -4.60 -11.61
CA TRP A 267 -10.40 -5.24 -10.49
C TRP A 267 -9.09 -5.88 -11.00
N ARG A 268 -7.96 -5.81 -10.35
CA ARG A 268 -7.52 -5.35 -9.03
C ARG A 268 -7.28 -3.84 -8.84
N TYR A 269 -7.50 -3.00 -9.85
CA TYR A 269 -7.10 -1.58 -9.86
C TYR A 269 -8.24 -0.60 -9.57
N GLY A 270 -9.47 -1.00 -9.88
CA GLY A 270 -10.72 -0.37 -9.48
C GLY A 270 -11.76 -1.44 -9.15
N PHE A 271 -13.04 -1.13 -9.31
CA PHE A 271 -14.14 -2.03 -8.92
C PHE A 271 -14.91 -2.65 -10.09
N ASP A 272 -14.55 -2.38 -11.36
CA ASP A 272 -15.24 -3.06 -12.48
C ASP A 272 -14.97 -4.56 -12.42
N ASN A 273 -16.01 -5.36 -12.65
CA ASN A 273 -16.00 -6.82 -12.56
C ASN A 273 -15.58 -7.38 -11.19
N PHE A 274 -15.56 -6.59 -10.12
CA PHE A 274 -15.42 -7.13 -8.77
C PHE A 274 -16.68 -7.92 -8.38
N THR A 275 -16.50 -9.16 -7.97
CA THR A 275 -17.60 -10.11 -7.72
C THR A 275 -17.99 -10.24 -6.24
N GLY A 276 -17.41 -9.42 -5.36
CA GLY A 276 -17.68 -9.45 -3.92
C GLY A 276 -16.82 -10.44 -3.15
N THR A 277 -17.20 -10.67 -1.89
CA THR A 277 -16.59 -11.62 -0.96
C THR A 277 -17.67 -12.56 -0.38
N LEU A 278 -17.32 -13.40 0.59
CA LEU A 278 -18.31 -14.20 1.34
C LEU A 278 -19.35 -13.35 2.08
N ASP A 279 -19.05 -12.06 2.35
CA ASP A 279 -19.99 -11.09 2.96
C ASP A 279 -20.88 -10.39 1.91
N GLY A 280 -20.81 -10.85 0.65
CA GLY A 280 -21.56 -10.29 -0.48
C GLY A 280 -20.80 -9.22 -1.26
N LEU A 281 -21.50 -8.65 -2.25
CA LEU A 281 -21.02 -7.56 -3.09
C LEU A 281 -21.61 -6.23 -2.60
N LYS A 282 -20.75 -5.25 -2.34
CA LYS A 282 -21.13 -3.88 -1.97
C LYS A 282 -20.68 -2.91 -3.07
N THR A 283 -21.25 -1.71 -3.07
CA THR A 283 -20.80 -0.60 -3.91
C THR A 283 -19.45 -0.05 -3.44
N PRO A 284 -18.67 0.64 -4.29
CA PRO A 284 -17.44 1.29 -3.87
C PRO A 284 -17.63 2.28 -2.71
N GLN A 285 -18.77 3.01 -2.66
CA GLN A 285 -19.10 3.90 -1.55
C GLN A 285 -19.33 3.16 -0.23
N GLU A 286 -20.02 2.02 -0.25
CA GLU A 286 -20.21 1.18 0.93
C GLU A 286 -18.89 0.56 1.40
N TYR A 287 -18.06 0.09 0.46
CA TYR A 287 -16.70 -0.38 0.75
C TYR A 287 -15.82 0.75 1.35
N PHE A 288 -15.93 1.97 0.84
CA PHE A 288 -15.25 3.14 1.41
C PHE A 288 -15.75 3.42 2.83
N ALA A 289 -17.07 3.53 3.03
CA ALA A 289 -17.67 3.83 4.32
C ALA A 289 -17.27 2.82 5.41
N GLN A 290 -17.13 1.53 5.09
CA GLN A 290 -16.58 0.56 6.05
C GLN A 290 -15.07 0.73 6.25
N ASN A 291 -14.31 0.95 5.18
CA ASN A 291 -12.84 0.98 5.24
C ASN A 291 -12.31 2.18 6.03
N VAL A 292 -12.93 3.35 5.91
CA VAL A 292 -12.50 4.59 6.59
C VAL A 292 -12.53 4.51 8.13
N ARG A 293 -13.26 3.53 8.68
CA ARG A 293 -13.38 3.30 10.13
C ARG A 293 -12.39 2.25 10.68
N ARG A 294 -11.70 1.52 9.81
CA ARG A 294 -10.77 0.44 10.19
C ARG A 294 -9.38 0.99 10.47
N ASP A 295 -8.64 0.40 11.41
CA ASP A 295 -7.22 0.70 11.61
C ASP A 295 -6.39 0.16 10.43
N VAL A 296 -6.19 1.00 9.41
CA VAL A 296 -5.34 0.72 8.25
C VAL A 296 -4.09 1.59 8.31
N ARG A 297 -2.93 0.95 8.26
CA ARG A 297 -1.64 1.63 8.34
C ARG A 297 -0.83 1.40 7.08
N TYR A 298 -0.57 2.49 6.37
CA TYR A 298 0.31 2.51 5.23
C TYR A 298 1.73 2.79 5.70
N ILE A 299 2.67 1.96 5.26
CA ILE A 299 4.10 2.16 5.51
C ILE A 299 4.85 2.12 4.19
N VAL A 300 5.69 3.13 3.95
CA VAL A 300 6.29 3.36 2.63
C VAL A 300 7.79 3.61 2.76
N GLY A 301 8.61 2.89 2.01
CA GLY A 301 10.02 3.21 1.83
C GLY A 301 10.20 4.46 0.96
N TYR A 302 10.83 5.52 1.49
CA TYR A 302 11.02 6.76 0.74
C TYR A 302 11.93 6.60 -0.48
N ASN A 303 12.79 5.58 -0.49
CA ASN A 303 13.68 5.24 -1.60
C ASN A 303 13.12 4.09 -2.46
N ASP A 304 11.87 3.66 -2.28
CA ASP A 304 11.21 2.70 -3.19
C ASP A 304 10.77 3.37 -4.51
N THR A 305 11.78 3.78 -5.27
CA THR A 305 11.65 4.52 -6.53
C THR A 305 12.04 3.70 -7.75
N ALA A 306 12.47 2.45 -7.57
CA ALA A 306 12.88 1.58 -8.65
C ALA A 306 11.69 1.21 -9.56
N VAL A 307 11.93 1.18 -10.88
CA VAL A 307 10.96 0.71 -11.89
C VAL A 307 10.77 -0.80 -11.73
N SER A 308 9.86 -1.20 -10.85
CA SER A 308 9.65 -2.60 -10.48
C SER A 308 8.26 -2.85 -9.88
N GLY A 309 7.90 -4.11 -9.68
CA GLY A 309 6.58 -4.51 -9.23
C GLY A 309 5.58 -4.54 -10.37
N ASP A 310 4.33 -4.19 -10.11
CA ASP A 310 3.34 -3.99 -11.17
C ASP A 310 3.72 -2.76 -12.01
N GLN A 311 3.94 -2.95 -13.31
CA GLN A 311 4.29 -1.89 -14.26
C GLN A 311 3.34 -1.89 -15.47
N TYR A 312 2.17 -2.51 -15.34
CA TYR A 312 1.12 -2.36 -16.34
C TYR A 312 0.53 -0.95 -16.30
N CYS A 313 -0.07 -0.51 -17.41
CA CYS A 313 -0.65 0.83 -17.53
C CYS A 313 -1.61 1.17 -16.38
N MET A 314 -2.41 0.19 -15.95
CA MET A 314 -3.40 0.32 -14.90
C MET A 314 -2.77 0.73 -13.56
N ALA A 315 -1.57 0.22 -13.26
CA ALA A 315 -0.83 0.53 -12.05
C ALA A 315 -0.06 1.84 -12.16
N ILE A 316 0.55 2.13 -13.32
CA ILE A 316 1.30 3.37 -13.57
C ILE A 316 0.38 4.60 -13.48
N LEU A 317 -0.87 4.49 -13.94
CA LEU A 317 -1.87 5.55 -13.81
C LEU A 317 -2.10 5.99 -12.34
N GLN A 318 -1.72 5.16 -11.36
CA GLN A 318 -1.89 5.43 -9.93
C GLN A 318 -0.82 6.34 -9.31
N GLY A 319 0.06 6.97 -10.10
CA GLY A 319 1.06 7.92 -9.60
C GLY A 319 2.45 7.79 -10.21
N GLY A 320 2.62 7.03 -11.30
CA GLY A 320 3.87 6.87 -12.02
C GLY A 320 4.54 5.51 -11.80
N VAL A 321 5.81 5.41 -12.21
CA VAL A 321 6.58 4.15 -12.21
C VAL A 321 7.05 3.72 -10.81
N ALA A 322 7.32 4.69 -9.93
CA ALA A 322 7.79 4.45 -8.57
C ALA A 322 6.65 3.93 -7.66
N ARG A 323 6.90 2.90 -6.84
CA ARG A 323 5.92 2.46 -5.84
C ARG A 323 5.66 3.53 -4.80
N ARG A 324 6.71 4.24 -4.33
CA ARG A 324 6.57 5.37 -3.41
C ARG A 324 5.51 6.34 -3.89
N ASP A 325 5.63 6.84 -5.11
CA ASP A 325 4.74 7.88 -5.62
C ASP A 325 3.29 7.39 -5.72
N ARG A 326 3.08 6.12 -6.11
CA ARG A 326 1.75 5.49 -6.13
C ARG A 326 1.12 5.38 -4.74
N ASN A 327 1.90 5.04 -3.72
CA ASN A 327 1.42 4.96 -2.34
C ASN A 327 1.09 6.33 -1.75
N LEU A 328 1.94 7.31 -2.04
CA LEU A 328 1.73 8.69 -1.60
C LEU A 328 0.53 9.33 -2.31
N ALA A 329 0.33 9.04 -3.59
CA ALA A 329 -0.85 9.47 -4.35
C ALA A 329 -2.13 8.77 -3.87
N TRP A 330 -2.05 7.49 -3.48
CA TRP A 330 -3.15 6.77 -2.82
C TRP A 330 -3.57 7.45 -1.51
N TRP A 331 -2.60 7.80 -0.65
CA TRP A 331 -2.86 8.54 0.59
C TRP A 331 -3.55 9.88 0.34
N LYS A 332 -3.05 10.64 -0.65
CA LYS A 332 -3.68 11.88 -1.10
C LYS A 332 -5.13 11.64 -1.53
N TYR A 333 -5.36 10.65 -2.40
CA TYR A 333 -6.67 10.30 -2.94
C TYR A 333 -7.71 10.00 -1.86
N ILE A 334 -7.42 9.13 -0.90
CA ILE A 334 -8.40 8.75 0.14
C ILE A 334 -8.72 9.91 1.09
N ASN A 335 -7.75 10.77 1.41
CA ASN A 335 -7.97 11.96 2.22
C ASN A 335 -8.82 13.00 1.49
N LEU A 336 -8.59 13.18 0.18
CA LEU A 336 -9.40 14.07 -0.65
C LEU A 336 -10.85 13.57 -0.77
N LEU A 337 -11.09 12.27 -0.96
CA LEU A 337 -12.45 11.71 -0.95
C LEU A 337 -13.16 11.94 0.39
N ALA A 338 -12.48 11.66 1.50
CA ALA A 338 -13.02 11.80 2.84
C ALA A 338 -13.15 13.27 3.30
N ARG A 339 -12.57 14.23 2.58
CA ARG A 339 -12.39 15.63 3.01
C ARG A 339 -11.80 15.75 4.41
N THR A 340 -10.74 14.98 4.70
CA THR A 340 -10.05 15.12 5.98
C THR A 340 -9.29 16.44 6.05
N GLY A 341 -8.85 16.79 7.27
CA GLY A 341 -7.90 17.89 7.46
C GLY A 341 -6.44 17.49 7.23
N GLU A 342 -6.10 16.33 6.66
CA GLU A 342 -4.69 16.01 6.39
C GLU A 342 -4.15 16.91 5.27
N ASP A 343 -3.01 17.57 5.50
CA ASP A 343 -2.34 18.30 4.44
C ASP A 343 -1.70 17.34 3.44
N VAL A 344 -2.32 17.24 2.26
CA VAL A 344 -1.89 16.40 1.15
C VAL A 344 -1.29 17.18 -0.02
N SER A 345 -1.10 18.50 0.13
CA SER A 345 -0.71 19.40 -0.97
C SER A 345 0.65 19.07 -1.59
N GLY A 346 1.61 18.63 -0.77
CA GLY A 346 2.96 18.25 -1.20
C GLY A 346 3.14 16.80 -1.65
N PHE A 347 2.07 16.00 -1.66
CA PHE A 347 2.14 14.60 -2.09
C PHE A 347 1.97 14.49 -3.61
N PRO A 348 2.63 13.51 -4.28
CA PRO A 348 2.52 13.27 -5.72
C PRO A 348 1.09 12.96 -6.16
N GLY A 349 0.86 13.10 -7.48
CA GLY A 349 -0.45 12.94 -8.09
C GLY A 349 -1.14 14.27 -8.36
N ASN A 350 -1.83 14.36 -9.50
CA ASN A 350 -2.49 15.59 -9.96
C ASN A 350 -3.93 15.78 -9.45
N LEU A 351 -4.50 14.81 -8.73
CA LEU A 351 -5.88 14.91 -8.24
C LEU A 351 -6.08 16.08 -7.27
N THR A 352 -7.19 16.80 -7.44
CA THR A 352 -7.64 17.86 -6.50
C THR A 352 -8.95 17.48 -5.81
N ALA A 353 -9.34 18.28 -4.81
CA ALA A 353 -10.61 18.07 -4.12
C ALA A 353 -11.80 18.27 -5.06
N GLU A 354 -11.71 19.25 -5.97
CA GLU A 354 -12.76 19.66 -6.91
C GLU A 354 -13.03 18.61 -7.99
N GLU A 355 -12.01 17.84 -8.38
CA GLU A 355 -12.14 16.75 -9.34
C GLU A 355 -12.79 15.50 -8.74
N LEU A 356 -12.66 15.31 -7.42
CA LEU A 356 -13.14 14.12 -6.72
C LEU A 356 -14.53 14.33 -6.11
N PRO A 357 -15.38 13.29 -6.08
CA PRO A 357 -16.64 13.37 -5.37
C PRO A 357 -16.39 13.59 -3.87
N ASP A 358 -17.28 14.35 -3.24
CA ASP A 358 -17.25 14.59 -1.80
C ASP A 358 -17.92 13.43 -1.05
N TRP A 359 -17.12 12.61 -0.36
CA TRP A 359 -17.59 11.49 0.46
C TRP A 359 -17.44 11.76 1.95
N SER A 360 -17.35 13.03 2.36
CA SER A 360 -17.26 13.44 3.77
C SER A 360 -18.46 12.99 4.60
N SER A 361 -19.64 12.87 4.01
CA SER A 361 -20.84 12.34 4.69
C SER A 361 -20.73 10.85 5.04
N LEU A 362 -19.95 10.08 4.28
CA LEU A 362 -19.69 8.66 4.54
C LEU A 362 -18.62 8.46 5.63
N SER A 363 -17.63 9.37 5.67
CA SER A 363 -16.45 9.28 6.54
C SER A 363 -16.56 10.12 7.82
N GLY A 364 -17.46 11.09 7.87
CA GLY A 364 -17.49 12.12 8.92
C GLY A 364 -16.33 13.11 8.83
N GLY A 365 -15.70 13.27 7.66
CA GLY A 365 -14.49 14.11 7.52
C GLY A 365 -13.24 13.48 8.12
N GLN A 366 -13.24 12.16 8.38
CA GLN A 366 -12.20 11.46 9.12
C GLN A 366 -11.74 10.19 8.42
N LEU A 367 -10.49 9.80 8.69
CA LEU A 367 -9.95 8.48 8.35
C LEU A 367 -9.28 7.91 9.59
N ALA A 368 -9.68 6.71 9.99
CA ALA A 368 -8.95 5.90 10.96
C ALA A 368 -7.73 5.24 10.31
N HIS A 369 -6.99 5.97 9.48
CA HIS A 369 -5.82 5.46 8.77
C HIS A 369 -4.57 6.24 9.19
N THR A 370 -3.40 5.62 9.04
CA THR A 370 -2.11 6.31 9.23
C THR A 370 -1.20 6.09 8.04
N LEU A 371 -0.36 7.09 7.74
CA LEU A 371 0.75 6.97 6.80
C LEU A 371 2.08 7.18 7.52
N THR A 372 2.97 6.22 7.36
CA THR A 372 4.35 6.27 7.83
C THR A 372 5.32 6.17 6.66
N VAL A 373 6.22 7.14 6.50
CA VAL A 373 7.21 7.14 5.41
C VAL A 373 8.62 7.01 5.98
N ILE A 374 9.33 5.95 5.61
CA ILE A 374 10.64 5.59 6.15
C ILE A 374 11.74 6.16 5.26
N GLU A 375 12.45 7.18 5.74
CA GLU A 375 13.60 7.73 5.04
C GLU A 375 14.72 6.69 4.91
N GLY A 376 15.36 6.63 3.74
CA GLY A 376 16.45 5.69 3.47
C GLY A 376 16.00 4.30 3.05
N ALA A 377 14.81 3.84 3.45
CA ALA A 377 14.32 2.50 3.12
C ALA A 377 13.91 2.39 1.64
N THR A 378 14.35 1.29 1.02
CA THR A 378 14.02 0.84 -0.33
C THR A 378 12.84 -0.14 -0.31
N HIS A 379 12.62 -0.91 -1.38
CA HIS A 379 11.60 -1.97 -1.44
C HIS A 379 12.01 -3.21 -0.62
N ASN A 380 12.30 -3.03 0.66
CA ASN A 380 12.84 -4.03 1.56
C ASN A 380 12.04 -4.08 2.87
N ALA A 381 11.46 -5.25 3.16
CA ALA A 381 10.61 -5.44 4.33
C ALA A 381 11.38 -5.26 5.65
N ASP A 382 12.64 -5.70 5.73
CA ASP A 382 13.46 -5.56 6.93
C ASP A 382 13.80 -4.08 7.22
N GLU A 383 14.13 -3.31 6.17
CA GLU A 383 14.37 -1.86 6.29
C GLU A 383 13.11 -1.12 6.75
N VAL A 384 11.96 -1.45 6.15
CA VAL A 384 10.69 -0.79 6.42
C VAL A 384 10.17 -1.12 7.82
N PHE A 385 10.01 -2.40 8.14
CA PHE A 385 9.40 -2.85 9.39
C PHE A 385 10.38 -2.84 10.58
N GLY A 386 11.67 -3.08 10.34
CA GLY A 386 12.69 -3.08 11.38
C GLY A 386 13.09 -1.68 11.88
N SER A 387 12.79 -0.64 11.09
CA SER A 387 13.04 0.76 11.44
C SER A 387 12.34 1.20 12.73
N LYS A 388 12.81 2.29 13.35
CA LYS A 388 12.20 2.86 14.56
C LYS A 388 10.72 3.19 14.34
N GLN A 389 10.37 3.79 13.22
CA GLN A 389 9.00 4.15 12.88
C GLN A 389 8.19 2.89 12.50
N GLY A 390 8.79 1.94 11.78
CA GLY A 390 8.17 0.66 11.44
C GLY A 390 7.69 -0.13 12.65
N ARG A 391 8.48 -0.14 13.73
CA ARG A 391 8.06 -0.72 15.02
C ARG A 391 6.81 -0.06 15.59
N THR A 392 6.66 1.26 15.44
CA THR A 392 5.42 1.92 15.89
C THR A 392 4.21 1.50 15.07
N VAL A 393 4.39 1.30 13.76
CA VAL A 393 3.32 0.84 12.86
C VAL A 393 2.86 -0.57 13.26
N LEU A 394 3.80 -1.45 13.58
CA LEU A 394 3.51 -2.84 13.97
C LEU A 394 2.88 -2.94 15.36
N PHE A 395 3.50 -2.32 16.38
CA PHE A 395 3.23 -2.64 17.77
C PHE A 395 2.34 -1.64 18.51
N GLU A 396 2.28 -0.36 18.11
CA GLU A 396 1.48 0.62 18.85
C GLU A 396 -0.01 0.33 18.71
N LYS A 397 -0.69 0.14 19.85
CA LYS A 397 -2.14 -0.08 19.88
C LYS A 397 -2.91 1.14 19.38
N SER A 398 -2.50 2.34 19.80
CA SER A 398 -3.13 3.59 19.41
C SER A 398 -2.48 4.20 18.17
N GLN A 399 -3.31 4.65 17.23
CA GLN A 399 -2.87 5.39 16.04
C GLN A 399 -2.15 6.69 16.37
N THR A 400 -2.47 7.31 17.51
CA THR A 400 -1.80 8.55 17.97
C THR A 400 -0.32 8.36 18.26
N ASN A 401 0.11 7.13 18.55
CA ASN A 401 1.50 6.80 18.86
C ASN A 401 2.29 6.33 17.62
N VAL A 402 1.62 6.14 16.48
CA VAL A 402 2.26 5.76 15.22
C VAL A 402 3.03 6.95 14.68
N GLN A 403 4.34 6.76 14.49
CA GLN A 403 5.22 7.82 14.01
C GLN A 403 5.04 8.05 12.50
N ARG A 404 4.79 9.30 12.12
CA ARG A 404 4.54 9.69 10.72
C ARG A 404 5.73 9.49 9.76
N GLY A 405 6.97 9.62 10.24
CA GLY A 405 8.15 9.61 9.37
C GLY A 405 8.23 10.83 8.46
N TRP A 406 8.79 10.68 7.26
CA TRP A 406 8.99 11.78 6.30
C TRP A 406 7.68 12.47 5.90
N ARG A 407 7.76 13.78 5.65
CA ARG A 407 6.68 14.58 5.08
C ARG A 407 7.22 15.59 4.06
N PRO A 408 6.42 16.02 3.07
CA PRO A 408 6.83 17.04 2.11
C PRO A 408 7.26 18.34 2.79
N LYS A 409 8.13 19.11 2.14
CA LYS A 409 8.51 20.44 2.61
C LYS A 409 7.28 21.34 2.68
N GLY A 410 7.09 22.02 3.81
CA GLY A 410 5.94 22.92 4.04
C GLY A 410 4.69 22.21 4.57
N TRP A 411 4.75 20.91 4.82
CA TRP A 411 3.63 20.13 5.34
C TRP A 411 3.12 20.65 6.69
N ASN A 412 1.83 20.91 6.78
CA ASN A 412 1.18 21.44 7.97
C ASN A 412 0.69 20.34 8.92
N LYS A 413 1.39 20.18 10.05
CA LYS A 413 1.05 19.21 11.09
C LYS A 413 -0.32 19.44 11.75
N ALA A 414 -0.77 20.68 11.83
CA ALA A 414 -2.08 21.01 12.38
C ALA A 414 -3.23 20.61 11.43
N GLY A 415 -2.90 20.28 10.17
CA GLY A 415 -3.87 19.99 9.15
C GLY A 415 -4.45 21.21 8.45
N THR A 416 -5.27 20.98 7.43
CA THR A 416 -6.05 21.98 6.71
C THR A 416 -7.46 22.08 7.30
N PRO A 417 -8.11 23.26 7.27
CA PRO A 417 -9.50 23.38 7.68
C PRO A 417 -10.40 22.49 6.83
N VAL A 418 -11.21 21.65 7.49
CA VAL A 418 -12.21 20.82 6.80
C VAL A 418 -13.36 21.72 6.36
N VAL A 419 -13.43 22.04 5.07
CA VAL A 419 -14.58 22.73 4.48
C VAL A 419 -15.66 21.69 4.25
N SER A 420 -16.58 21.55 5.20
CA SER A 420 -17.80 20.77 4.96
C SER A 420 -18.66 21.54 3.96
N SER A 421 -18.89 20.97 2.79
CA SER A 421 -19.95 21.46 1.91
C SER A 421 -21.28 21.05 2.53
N SER A 422 -21.80 21.88 3.44
CA SER A 422 -23.17 21.72 3.91
C SER A 422 -24.07 21.91 2.68
N ALA A 423 -24.64 20.81 2.19
CA ALA A 423 -25.68 20.86 1.18
C ALA A 423 -26.76 21.86 1.65
N SER A 424 -26.98 22.85 0.79
CA SER A 424 -28.00 23.88 0.88
C SER A 424 -29.33 23.34 1.39
N ALA A 425 -29.63 23.63 2.66
CA ALA A 425 -30.95 23.44 3.23
C ALA A 425 -31.88 24.57 2.77
N SER A 426 -32.85 24.21 1.94
CA SER A 426 -34.19 24.82 1.81
C SER A 426 -34.29 26.35 1.80
N GLY A 427 -34.35 26.93 0.61
CA GLY A 427 -35.03 28.21 0.41
C GLY A 427 -36.54 28.02 0.51
N ALA A 428 -37.09 28.06 1.72
CA ALA A 428 -38.50 28.38 1.93
C ALA A 428 -38.63 29.91 1.95
N ALA A 429 -39.28 30.45 0.94
CA ALA A 429 -39.59 31.86 0.84
C ALA A 429 -40.50 32.30 2.01
N GLN A 430 -40.06 33.33 2.74
CA GLN A 430 -40.96 34.22 3.48
C GLN A 430 -40.58 35.67 3.20
N ALA A 431 -41.62 36.44 2.88
CA ALA A 431 -41.61 37.81 2.39
C ALA A 431 -41.30 38.83 3.52
N PRO A 432 -41.08 40.12 3.17
CA PRO A 432 -40.20 41.03 3.89
C PRO A 432 -40.89 41.77 5.03
N THR A 433 -40.11 42.16 6.05
CA THR A 433 -40.44 43.28 6.93
C THR A 433 -39.29 44.28 6.95
N SER A 434 -39.68 45.54 6.87
CA SER A 434 -38.89 46.73 6.60
C SER A 434 -38.44 47.46 7.87
N GLN A 435 -37.49 48.39 7.67
CA GLN A 435 -37.00 49.47 8.55
C GLN A 435 -35.81 49.10 9.46
N ALA A 436 -34.78 49.93 9.67
CA ALA A 436 -34.36 51.20 9.07
C ALA A 436 -32.90 51.47 9.51
N THR A 437 -32.14 52.07 8.59
CA THR A 437 -31.07 53.08 8.73
C THR A 437 -30.32 53.23 10.07
N THR A 438 -28.98 53.16 10.04
CA THR A 438 -28.13 54.36 10.25
C THR A 438 -26.68 54.10 9.81
N SER A 439 -26.17 55.08 9.08
CA SER A 439 -24.80 55.30 8.60
C SER A 439 -23.85 55.77 9.70
N SER A 440 -22.56 55.44 9.58
CA SER A 440 -21.49 56.41 9.83
C SER A 440 -20.18 56.01 9.15
N THR A 441 -19.82 56.82 8.18
CA THR A 441 -18.53 56.99 7.51
C THR A 441 -17.43 57.35 8.52
N GLN A 442 -16.21 56.82 8.34
CA GLN A 442 -15.00 57.60 8.59
C GLN A 442 -13.78 57.06 7.84
N THR A 443 -13.27 57.95 6.99
CA THR A 443 -12.01 57.97 6.24
C THR A 443 -10.83 58.38 7.11
N SER A 444 -9.65 57.77 6.91
CA SER A 444 -8.32 58.40 7.04
C SER A 444 -7.24 57.41 6.56
N THR A 445 -6.71 57.55 5.33
CA THR A 445 -5.43 58.20 4.97
C THR A 445 -4.16 57.52 5.50
N SER A 446 -3.38 56.97 4.55
CA SER A 446 -1.98 56.51 4.63
C SER A 446 -1.00 57.64 5.04
N PRO A 447 0.29 57.35 5.32
CA PRO A 447 1.25 57.15 4.22
C PRO A 447 2.34 56.09 4.45
N ALA A 448 2.97 55.75 3.33
CA ALA A 448 4.13 54.89 3.18
C ALA A 448 5.43 55.54 3.70
N SER A 449 6.38 54.70 4.12
CA SER A 449 7.82 55.03 4.12
C SER A 449 8.64 53.80 3.73
N LYS A 450 9.41 53.95 2.64
CA LYS A 450 10.53 53.09 2.21
C LYS A 450 11.75 53.39 3.09
N ILE A 451 12.62 52.41 3.31
CA ILE A 451 14.11 52.48 3.41
C ILE A 451 14.59 51.01 3.47
N GLN A 452 15.15 50.44 2.40
CA GLN A 452 16.56 50.42 1.96
C GLN A 452 17.44 49.38 2.68
N LEU A 453 17.89 48.39 1.88
CA LEU A 453 18.89 47.36 2.17
C LEU A 453 20.29 47.95 2.39
N PRO A 454 21.20 47.17 2.97
CA PRO A 454 22.44 46.89 2.25
C PRO A 454 22.81 45.40 2.19
N ALA A 455 23.51 45.06 1.11
CA ALA A 455 24.17 43.79 0.85
C ALA A 455 25.66 43.87 1.24
N SER A 456 26.26 42.71 1.58
CA SER A 456 27.65 42.25 1.37
C SER A 456 27.94 41.14 2.40
N ALA A 457 27.99 39.85 2.03
CA ALA A 457 29.12 39.12 1.46
C ALA A 457 30.29 38.88 2.45
N VAL A 458 30.64 37.60 2.69
CA VAL A 458 32.00 36.99 2.51
C VAL A 458 32.11 35.61 3.22
N LEU A 459 32.39 34.61 2.37
CA LEU A 459 33.22 33.39 2.46
C LEU A 459 33.39 32.50 3.72
N ALA A 460 33.17 31.20 3.44
CA ALA A 460 34.08 30.03 3.58
C ALA A 460 34.44 29.44 4.95
N ALA A 461 34.11 28.16 5.11
CA ALA A 461 35.07 27.10 5.51
C ALA A 461 34.52 25.71 5.15
N ALA A 462 35.37 24.91 4.50
CA ALA A 462 35.17 23.50 4.20
C ALA A 462 36.34 22.68 4.77
N ALA A 463 36.15 21.35 4.79
CA ALA A 463 37.07 20.26 5.17
C ALA A 463 37.01 19.88 6.66
N PHE A 464 36.98 18.62 7.09
CA PHE A 464 37.61 17.38 6.59
C PHE A 464 36.81 16.15 7.07
N PHE A 465 36.72 15.07 6.27
CA PHE A 465 37.35 13.76 6.55
C PHE A 465 37.01 12.75 5.45
N ALA A 466 38.05 12.26 4.80
CA ALA A 466 38.06 11.10 3.91
C ALA A 466 39.06 10.09 4.47
N PHE A 467 38.74 8.79 4.39
CA PHE A 467 39.60 7.58 4.36
C PHE A 467 38.79 6.38 4.92
N ILE A 468 38.80 5.12 4.44
CA ILE A 468 39.60 4.30 3.49
C ILE A 468 38.68 3.17 2.97
N PHE A 469 38.83 2.81 1.70
CA PHE A 469 38.51 1.48 1.16
C PHE A 469 39.82 0.67 1.10
N LEU A 470 39.81 -0.63 1.42
CA LEU A 470 40.26 -1.72 0.54
C LEU A 470 40.24 -3.10 1.23
N LEU A 471 39.79 -4.10 0.45
CA LEU A 471 40.17 -5.53 0.39
C LEU A 471 39.61 -6.53 1.42
N ALA A 472 38.58 -7.29 1.02
CA ALA A 472 38.66 -8.72 0.67
C ALA A 472 37.31 -9.20 0.09
#